data_AF-A0A7X8U5M3-F1
#
_entry.id   AF-A0A7X8U5M3-F1
#
_cell.length_a   1.000
_cell.length_b   1.000
_cell.length_c   1.000
_cell.angle_alpha   90.00
_cell.angle_beta   90.00
_cell.angle_gamma   90.00
#
_symmetry.space_group_name_H-M   'P 1'
#
loop_
_entity.id
_entity.type
_entity.pdbx_description
1 polymer ?
#
loop_
_entity_poly.entity_id
_entity_poly.type
_entity_poly.pdbx_seq_one_letter_code
_entity_poly.pdbx_strand_id
1 'polypeptide(L)'
;MSSSEYSAHLKCLQLTGQVKLTIDEAGLFIASLFDGIVILYSEITAIDLRDYAVQIHSDADIYTLSRFERGCEPFYNTLNEAFNKKVRKALFVTDTPVFRTRGEYRYEEEDKNVSGKAVIEVYKDCVLILPPDDGARRIPICFAGGMQDNDFELILSLGTGESYSFIRLGHDTDTFVECLADRLHFLRTRALSAVRALDGSLNSAQASAIAKLMPEGVAVPLHKLAAIAPSFVTAVEAQVSQSRVGNEYRFFKEICDPLEVCVGMKSGLAGEQNQDVLWIIAPGKKPGVAAVELATGVETAAATFMYRFLESWGVFYPALNRAMEAVNFKREIIRLTDDELKMPEYADYAMAVKRTRALRFLRDRFAGRVIHASEESWKREIVSYMNPVQIAIN
;
A
#
# COMPACT_ATOMS: atom_id res chain seq x y z
N MET A 1 21.08 -2.12 -16.57
CA MET A 1 20.22 -2.22 -17.76
C MET A 1 20.99 -1.60 -18.93
N SER A 2 20.95 -2.19 -20.12
CA SER A 2 21.48 -1.53 -21.30
C SER A 2 20.58 -0.34 -21.65
N SER A 3 21.13 0.87 -21.59
CA SER A 3 20.50 2.07 -22.16
C SER A 3 20.03 1.75 -23.59
N SER A 4 18.75 1.96 -23.87
CA SER A 4 18.19 1.80 -25.21
C SER A 4 18.05 3.18 -25.85
N GLU A 5 18.72 3.37 -26.99
CA GLU A 5 18.71 4.63 -27.73
C GLU A 5 17.73 4.56 -28.92
N TYR A 6 16.96 5.63 -29.09
CA TYR A 6 16.03 5.81 -30.21
C TYR A 6 16.19 7.21 -30.81
N SER A 7 15.75 7.36 -32.07
CA SER A 7 15.65 8.66 -32.74
C SER A 7 14.20 8.91 -33.14
N ALA A 8 13.71 10.13 -32.91
CA ALA A 8 12.36 10.54 -33.25
C ALA A 8 12.28 12.05 -33.56
N HIS A 9 11.10 12.50 -33.99
CA HIS A 9 10.73 13.90 -34.03
C HIS A 9 9.87 14.23 -32.80
N LEU A 10 10.32 15.18 -32.00
CA LEU A 10 9.58 15.71 -30.84
C LEU A 10 8.79 16.96 -31.24
N LYS A 11 7.59 17.07 -30.68
CA LYS A 11 6.85 18.33 -30.55
C LYS A 11 6.37 18.48 -29.10
N CYS A 12 6.82 19.53 -28.43
CA CYS A 12 6.34 20.00 -27.13
C CYS A 12 6.40 21.54 -27.08
N LEU A 13 6.04 22.16 -25.94
CA LEU A 13 6.04 23.63 -25.81
C LEU A 13 7.44 24.23 -25.96
N GLN A 14 8.47 23.53 -25.47
CA GLN A 14 9.84 24.05 -25.36
C GLN A 14 10.72 23.69 -26.56
N LEU A 15 10.41 22.59 -27.25
CA LEU A 15 11.27 22.02 -28.26
C LEU A 15 10.45 21.36 -29.37
N THR A 16 10.83 21.62 -30.62
CA THR A 16 10.31 20.91 -31.80
C THR A 16 11.46 20.59 -32.73
N GLY A 17 11.62 19.31 -33.10
CA GLY A 17 12.75 18.90 -33.94
C GLY A 17 13.10 17.43 -33.83
N GLN A 18 14.17 17.04 -34.53
CA GLN A 18 14.77 15.72 -34.37
C GLN A 18 15.48 15.62 -33.02
N VAL A 19 15.26 14.50 -32.33
CA VAL A 19 15.82 14.23 -31.01
C VAL A 19 16.31 12.80 -30.92
N LYS A 20 17.31 12.60 -30.06
CA LYS A 20 17.71 11.30 -29.52
C LYS A 20 16.99 11.08 -28.19
N LEU A 21 16.56 9.86 -27.96
CA LEU A 21 15.81 9.42 -26.80
C LEU A 21 16.58 8.33 -26.08
N THR A 22 16.77 8.49 -24.79
CA THR A 22 17.42 7.50 -23.93
C THR A 22 16.52 7.17 -22.75
N ILE A 23 16.10 5.92 -22.66
CA ILE A 23 15.29 5.42 -21.55
C ILE A 23 16.23 4.93 -20.45
N ASP A 24 16.09 5.51 -19.25
CA ASP A 24 16.90 5.18 -18.08
C ASP A 24 16.00 4.83 -16.87
N GLU A 25 16.62 4.56 -15.72
CA GLU A 25 15.94 4.18 -14.48
C GLU A 25 15.11 5.32 -13.85
N ALA A 26 15.55 6.57 -14.01
CA ALA A 26 14.87 7.73 -13.43
C ALA A 26 13.78 8.33 -14.34
N GLY A 27 13.92 8.16 -15.67
CA GLY A 27 13.03 8.80 -16.62
C GLY A 27 13.47 8.64 -18.08
N LEU A 28 12.86 9.45 -18.94
CA LEU A 28 13.19 9.58 -20.36
C LEU A 28 14.04 10.83 -20.58
N PHE A 29 15.25 10.63 -21.08
CA PHE A 29 16.13 11.71 -21.53
C PHE A 29 15.90 11.98 -23.01
N ILE A 30 15.73 13.24 -23.37
CA ILE A 30 15.49 13.71 -24.73
C ILE A 30 16.55 14.75 -25.08
N ALA A 31 17.37 14.49 -26.10
CA ALA A 31 18.45 15.36 -26.52
C ALA A 31 18.28 15.81 -27.97
N SER A 32 18.33 17.11 -28.21
CA SER A 32 18.51 17.70 -29.53
C SER A 32 19.97 18.12 -29.73
N LEU A 33 20.28 18.83 -30.81
CA LEU A 33 21.63 19.31 -31.08
C LEU A 33 22.12 20.37 -30.06
N PHE A 34 21.19 21.18 -29.52
CA PHE A 34 21.53 22.32 -28.65
C PHE A 34 20.88 22.26 -27.26
N ASP A 35 19.82 21.47 -27.10
CA ASP A 35 19.00 21.43 -25.89
C ASP A 35 18.74 19.99 -25.42
N GLY A 36 18.44 19.82 -24.14
CA GLY A 36 18.04 18.56 -23.54
C GLY A 36 16.91 18.71 -22.54
N ILE A 37 15.98 17.74 -22.53
CA ILE A 37 14.84 17.67 -21.62
C ILE A 37 14.88 16.31 -20.92
N VAL A 38 14.52 16.29 -19.64
CA VAL A 38 14.33 15.05 -18.87
C VAL A 38 12.88 15.01 -18.42
N ILE A 39 12.20 13.90 -18.70
CA ILE A 39 10.86 13.62 -18.18
C ILE A 39 11.00 12.55 -17.10
N LEU A 40 10.80 12.93 -15.84
CA LEU A 40 10.86 11.98 -14.74
C LEU A 40 9.60 11.10 -14.75
N TYR A 41 9.74 9.82 -14.45
CA TYR A 41 8.58 8.92 -14.37
C TYR A 41 7.56 9.35 -13.30
N SER A 42 7.99 10.09 -12.27
CA SER A 42 7.10 10.66 -11.24
C SER A 42 6.20 11.79 -11.75
N GLU A 43 6.56 12.40 -12.88
CA GLU A 43 5.83 13.50 -13.51
C GLU A 43 4.89 13.00 -14.61
N ILE A 44 5.09 11.77 -15.10
CA ILE A 44 4.23 11.17 -16.14
C ILE A 44 2.86 10.81 -15.55
N THR A 45 1.83 11.33 -16.20
CA THR A 45 0.41 11.06 -15.90
C THR A 45 -0.21 10.06 -16.88
N ALA A 46 0.24 10.01 -18.14
CA ALA A 46 -0.18 9.01 -19.12
C ALA A 46 0.84 8.82 -20.26
N ILE A 47 0.84 7.64 -20.88
CA ILE A 47 1.61 7.29 -22.07
C ILE A 47 0.65 6.65 -23.08
N ASP A 48 0.37 7.35 -24.16
CA ASP A 48 -0.53 6.91 -25.22
C ASP A 48 0.25 6.54 -26.49
N LEU A 49 -0.17 5.47 -27.17
CA LEU A 49 0.26 5.14 -28.53
C LEU A 49 -0.93 5.35 -29.47
N ARG A 50 -0.86 6.36 -30.34
CA ARG A 50 -1.92 6.70 -31.31
C ARG A 50 -1.30 7.20 -32.61
N ASP A 51 -1.85 6.80 -33.75
CA ASP A 51 -1.45 7.29 -35.08
C ASP A 51 0.06 7.24 -35.35
N TYR A 52 0.71 6.14 -34.95
CA TYR A 52 2.17 5.94 -35.03
C TYR A 52 3.02 6.97 -34.25
N ALA A 53 2.41 7.66 -33.28
CA ALA A 53 3.06 8.57 -32.36
C ALA A 53 2.88 8.10 -30.91
N VAL A 54 3.89 8.41 -30.08
CA VAL A 54 3.80 8.24 -28.63
C VAL A 54 3.59 9.59 -27.99
N GLN A 55 2.50 9.74 -27.25
CA GLN A 55 2.19 10.93 -26.47
C GLN A 55 2.49 10.64 -25.00
N ILE A 56 3.35 11.46 -24.41
CA ILE A 56 3.68 11.39 -22.98
C ILE A 56 3.04 12.62 -22.33
N HIS A 57 2.07 12.38 -21.47
CA HIS A 57 1.42 13.41 -20.67
C HIS A 57 2.19 13.54 -19.35
N SER A 58 2.50 14.77 -18.97
CA SER A 58 3.10 15.09 -17.68
C SER A 58 2.30 16.19 -16.98
N ASP A 59 2.63 16.46 -15.73
CA ASP A 59 2.05 17.59 -14.97
C ASP A 59 2.30 18.96 -15.65
N ALA A 60 3.35 19.08 -16.48
CA ALA A 60 3.80 20.34 -17.07
C ALA A 60 3.49 20.50 -18.57
N ASP A 61 3.57 19.42 -19.36
CA ASP A 61 3.46 19.46 -20.81
C ASP A 61 3.03 18.10 -21.42
N ILE A 62 2.69 18.11 -22.71
CA ILE A 62 2.43 16.93 -23.55
C ILE A 62 3.55 16.82 -24.59
N TYR A 63 4.29 15.71 -24.54
CA TYR A 63 5.38 15.41 -25.47
C TYR A 63 4.89 14.47 -26.55
N THR A 64 4.81 14.94 -27.79
CA THR A 64 4.44 14.09 -28.93
C THR A 64 5.69 13.66 -29.68
N LEU A 65 5.98 12.36 -29.63
CA LEU A 65 7.09 11.72 -30.34
C LEU A 65 6.56 10.99 -31.57
N SER A 66 7.11 11.27 -32.74
CA SER A 66 6.67 10.70 -34.02
C SER A 66 7.87 10.43 -34.93
N ARG A 67 7.65 9.81 -36.10
CA ARG A 67 8.69 9.58 -37.12
C ARG A 67 9.91 8.82 -36.57
N PHE A 68 9.67 7.74 -35.84
CA PHE A 68 10.72 6.89 -35.28
C PHE A 68 11.48 6.15 -36.38
N GLU A 69 12.82 6.12 -36.29
CA GLU A 69 13.67 5.38 -37.23
C GLU A 69 13.52 3.86 -37.10
N ARG A 70 13.26 3.36 -35.88
CA ARG A 70 13.16 1.92 -35.55
C ARG A 70 11.73 1.47 -35.20
N GLY A 71 10.73 2.27 -35.60
CA GLY A 71 9.31 2.04 -35.28
C GLY A 71 8.90 2.59 -33.90
N CYS A 72 7.64 3.03 -33.79
CA CYS A 72 7.09 3.63 -32.58
C CYS A 72 6.71 2.59 -31.52
N GLU A 73 6.19 1.42 -31.91
CA GLU A 73 5.77 0.35 -31.00
C GLU A 73 6.91 -0.20 -30.14
N PRO A 74 8.11 -0.50 -30.68
CA PRO A 74 9.24 -0.93 -29.84
C PRO A 74 9.64 0.12 -28.80
N PHE A 75 9.62 1.41 -29.16
CA PHE A 75 9.90 2.49 -28.20
C PHE A 75 8.83 2.55 -27.11
N TYR A 76 7.54 2.56 -27.48
CA TYR A 76 6.42 2.57 -26.55
C TYR A 76 6.51 1.40 -25.56
N ASN A 77 6.76 0.18 -26.06
CA ASN A 77 6.86 -1.01 -25.21
C ASN A 77 8.04 -0.92 -24.22
N THR A 78 9.21 -0.46 -24.67
CA THR A 78 10.38 -0.30 -23.80
C THR A 78 10.15 0.79 -22.74
N LEU A 79 9.57 1.93 -23.13
CA LEU A 79 9.24 3.02 -22.22
C LEU A 79 8.23 2.57 -21.16
N ASN A 80 7.19 1.88 -21.58
CA ASN A 80 6.15 1.40 -20.68
C ASN A 80 6.68 0.32 -19.71
N GLU A 81 7.61 -0.55 -20.14
CA GLU A 81 8.25 -1.51 -19.24
C GLU A 81 9.12 -0.80 -18.18
N ALA A 82 9.89 0.22 -18.59
CA ALA A 82 10.72 1.02 -17.67
C ALA A 82 9.86 1.83 -16.69
N PHE A 83 8.80 2.47 -17.18
CA PHE A 83 7.81 3.16 -16.36
C PHE A 83 7.15 2.20 -15.35
N ASN A 84 6.66 1.04 -15.79
CA ASN A 84 6.05 0.05 -14.91
C ASN A 84 7.02 -0.50 -13.87
N LYS A 85 8.31 -0.64 -14.19
CA LYS A 85 9.34 -0.98 -13.20
C LYS A 85 9.42 0.06 -12.09
N LYS A 86 9.38 1.35 -12.43
CA LYS A 86 9.35 2.43 -11.45
C LYS A 86 8.05 2.43 -10.64
N VAL A 87 6.90 2.21 -11.29
CA VAL A 87 5.59 2.10 -10.63
C VAL A 87 5.54 0.96 -9.62
N ARG A 88 6.06 -0.24 -9.94
CA ARG A 88 6.13 -1.37 -8.99
C ARG A 88 6.89 -1.00 -7.72
N LYS A 89 8.05 -0.34 -7.87
CA LYS A 89 8.85 0.14 -6.74
C LYS A 89 8.07 1.15 -5.90
N ALA A 90 7.39 2.11 -6.54
CA ALA A 90 6.55 3.10 -5.87
C ALA A 90 5.36 2.45 -5.11
N LEU A 91 4.79 1.38 -5.65
CA LEU A 91 3.74 0.58 -5.01
C LEU A 91 4.27 -0.43 -3.98
N PHE A 92 5.55 -0.34 -3.61
CA PHE A 92 6.23 -1.20 -2.63
C PHE A 92 6.26 -2.69 -2.98
N VAL A 93 6.25 -3.02 -4.28
CA VAL A 93 6.37 -4.38 -4.78
C VAL A 93 7.75 -4.58 -5.40
N THR A 94 8.57 -5.44 -4.78
CA THR A 94 9.96 -5.71 -5.18
C THR A 94 10.20 -7.12 -5.71
N ASP A 95 9.28 -8.04 -5.45
CA ASP A 95 9.40 -9.43 -5.87
C ASP A 95 9.14 -9.59 -7.38
N THR A 96 9.32 -10.80 -7.89
CA THR A 96 8.92 -11.17 -9.25
C THR A 96 7.46 -11.63 -9.24
N PRO A 97 6.63 -11.23 -10.22
CA PRO A 97 5.27 -11.73 -10.30
C PRO A 97 5.27 -13.24 -10.54
N VAL A 98 4.34 -13.95 -9.87
CA VAL A 98 4.11 -15.38 -10.12
C VAL A 98 3.29 -15.62 -11.38
N PHE A 99 2.57 -14.60 -11.84
CA PHE A 99 1.78 -14.62 -13.06
C PHE A 99 1.66 -13.21 -13.65
N ARG A 100 1.67 -13.11 -14.97
CA ARG A 100 1.57 -11.84 -15.72
C ARG A 100 0.69 -12.04 -16.95
N THR A 101 -0.31 -11.19 -17.12
CA THR A 101 -1.19 -11.18 -18.29
C THR A 101 -1.53 -9.75 -18.72
N ARG A 102 -2.32 -9.59 -19.77
CA ARG A 102 -2.89 -8.32 -20.23
C ARG A 102 -4.39 -8.47 -20.41
N GLY A 103 -5.13 -7.46 -19.96
CA GLY A 103 -6.57 -7.45 -20.11
C GLY A 103 -7.17 -6.10 -19.78
N GLU A 104 -8.49 -6.09 -19.65
CA GLU A 104 -9.26 -4.94 -19.21
C GLU A 104 -9.48 -5.01 -17.68
N TYR A 105 -9.55 -3.85 -17.04
CA TYR A 105 -9.88 -3.75 -15.63
C TYR A 105 -11.00 -2.74 -15.41
N ARG A 106 -11.71 -2.88 -14.29
CA ARG A 106 -12.69 -1.90 -13.82
C ARG A 106 -12.74 -1.86 -12.30
N TYR A 107 -12.87 -0.68 -11.73
CA TYR A 107 -13.19 -0.49 -10.32
C TYR A 107 -13.85 0.88 -10.10
N GLU A 108 -14.42 1.07 -8.92
CA GLU A 108 -14.97 2.35 -8.49
C GLU A 108 -14.04 2.98 -7.44
N GLU A 109 -13.68 4.25 -7.63
CA GLU A 109 -12.90 5.04 -6.68
C GLU A 109 -13.43 6.47 -6.66
N GLU A 110 -13.77 6.98 -5.47
CA GLU A 110 -14.29 8.37 -5.30
C GLU A 110 -15.50 8.68 -6.20
N ASP A 111 -16.46 7.75 -6.25
CA ASP A 111 -17.66 7.80 -7.10
C ASP A 111 -17.36 7.88 -8.61
N LYS A 112 -16.13 7.55 -9.02
CA LYS A 112 -15.70 7.46 -10.41
C LYS A 112 -15.49 6.01 -10.81
N ASN A 113 -16.06 5.64 -11.95
CA ASN A 113 -15.74 4.39 -12.62
C ASN A 113 -14.41 4.53 -13.35
N VAL A 114 -13.40 3.81 -12.88
CA VAL A 114 -12.09 3.70 -13.55
C VAL A 114 -12.09 2.41 -14.35
N SER A 115 -11.71 2.48 -15.62
CA SER A 115 -11.53 1.32 -16.46
C SER A 115 -10.50 1.57 -17.55
N GLY A 116 -9.84 0.52 -18.00
CA GLY A 116 -8.85 0.63 -19.07
C GLY A 116 -8.25 -0.72 -19.41
N LYS A 117 -7.18 -0.70 -20.20
CA LYS A 117 -6.33 -1.87 -20.46
C LYS A 117 -5.06 -1.76 -19.65
N ALA A 118 -4.62 -2.87 -19.08
CA ALA A 118 -3.45 -2.90 -18.23
C ALA A 118 -2.67 -4.21 -18.39
N VAL A 119 -1.39 -4.16 -18.01
CA VAL A 119 -0.70 -5.36 -17.55
C VAL A 119 -1.25 -5.68 -16.16
N ILE A 120 -1.60 -6.95 -15.94
CA ILE A 120 -2.08 -7.46 -14.66
C ILE A 120 -1.05 -8.47 -14.15
N GLU A 121 -0.62 -8.29 -12.91
CA GLU A 121 0.42 -9.11 -12.29
C GLU A 121 -0.03 -9.64 -10.94
N VAL A 122 0.16 -10.94 -10.71
CA VAL A 122 -0.12 -11.57 -9.42
C VAL A 122 1.19 -11.79 -8.67
N TYR A 123 1.20 -11.39 -7.41
CA TYR A 123 2.31 -11.56 -6.48
C TYR A 123 1.91 -12.43 -5.30
N LYS A 124 2.85 -12.68 -4.39
CA LYS A 124 2.63 -13.49 -3.19
C LYS A 124 1.48 -12.96 -2.32
N ASP A 125 1.31 -11.65 -2.23
CA ASP A 125 0.42 -10.96 -1.29
C ASP A 125 -0.47 -9.88 -1.93
N CYS A 126 -0.36 -9.65 -3.23
CA CYS A 126 -1.16 -8.65 -3.93
C CYS A 126 -1.34 -8.94 -5.43
N VAL A 127 -2.26 -8.21 -6.04
CA VAL A 127 -2.41 -8.06 -7.50
C VAL A 127 -2.05 -6.63 -7.88
N LEU A 128 -1.30 -6.45 -8.95
CA LEU A 128 -1.05 -5.15 -9.56
C LEU A 128 -1.87 -4.98 -10.84
N ILE A 129 -2.48 -3.80 -10.97
CA ILE A 129 -3.06 -3.29 -12.20
C ILE A 129 -2.10 -2.18 -12.67
N LEU A 130 -1.50 -2.35 -13.86
CA LEU A 130 -0.47 -1.47 -14.43
C LEU A 130 -0.90 -0.92 -15.81
N PRO A 131 -1.86 0.02 -15.86
CA PRO A 131 -2.13 0.83 -17.04
C PRO A 131 -0.94 1.77 -17.30
N PRO A 132 -0.78 2.27 -18.54
CA PRO A 132 0.26 3.22 -18.89
C PRO A 132 -0.05 4.65 -18.39
N ASP A 133 -0.58 4.80 -17.18
CA ASP A 133 -1.02 6.07 -16.60
C ASP A 133 -0.89 6.08 -15.04
N ASP A 134 -1.50 7.06 -14.38
CA ASP A 134 -1.57 7.18 -12.92
C ASP A 134 -2.65 6.31 -12.25
N GLY A 135 -3.38 5.53 -13.05
CA GLY A 135 -4.42 4.58 -12.66
C GLY A 135 -3.88 3.26 -12.10
N ALA A 136 -2.56 3.10 -11.98
CA ALA A 136 -1.96 1.90 -11.42
C ALA A 136 -2.34 1.67 -9.95
N ARG A 137 -2.67 0.42 -9.58
CA ARG A 137 -3.15 0.06 -8.24
C ARG A 137 -2.49 -1.23 -7.74
N ARG A 138 -2.22 -1.26 -6.45
CA ARG A 138 -1.88 -2.48 -5.68
C ARG A 138 -3.11 -2.91 -4.88
N ILE A 139 -3.57 -4.13 -5.15
CA ILE A 139 -4.73 -4.76 -4.53
C ILE A 139 -4.23 -5.82 -3.56
N PRO A 140 -4.28 -5.59 -2.24
CA PRO A 140 -3.77 -6.55 -1.27
C PRO A 140 -4.78 -7.67 -1.06
N ILE A 141 -4.37 -8.90 -1.37
CA ILE A 141 -5.29 -10.05 -1.33
C ILE A 141 -5.57 -10.54 0.10
N CYS A 142 -4.85 -10.05 1.11
CA CYS A 142 -5.18 -10.31 2.52
C CYS A 142 -6.56 -9.73 2.91
N PHE A 143 -7.08 -8.75 2.17
CA PHE A 143 -8.42 -8.21 2.37
C PHE A 143 -9.49 -8.89 1.51
N ALA A 144 -9.15 -9.90 0.70
CA ALA A 144 -10.13 -10.55 -0.18
C ALA A 144 -11.27 -11.20 0.61
N GLY A 145 -12.49 -10.70 0.40
CA GLY A 145 -13.72 -11.20 1.02
C GLY A 145 -14.52 -12.13 0.12
N GLY A 146 -14.38 -12.00 -1.19
CA GLY A 146 -15.08 -12.83 -2.18
C GLY A 146 -14.44 -12.75 -3.56
N MET A 147 -14.66 -13.80 -4.35
CA MET A 147 -14.23 -13.89 -5.74
C MET A 147 -15.39 -14.51 -6.52
N GLN A 148 -15.82 -13.86 -7.60
CA GLN A 148 -16.89 -14.33 -8.47
C GLN A 148 -16.35 -14.46 -9.88
N ASP A 149 -16.47 -15.67 -10.42
CA ASP A 149 -16.08 -15.99 -11.79
C ASP A 149 -17.36 -16.01 -12.64
N ASN A 150 -17.47 -15.03 -13.54
CA ASN A 150 -18.53 -14.91 -14.52
C ASN A 150 -17.91 -15.10 -15.92
N ASP A 151 -18.72 -15.45 -16.92
CA ASP A 151 -18.23 -15.61 -18.30
C ASP A 151 -17.40 -14.39 -18.76
N PHE A 152 -16.08 -14.57 -18.84
CA PHE A 152 -15.06 -13.58 -19.23
C PHE A 152 -14.79 -12.41 -18.26
N GLU A 153 -15.28 -12.47 -17.02
CA GLU A 153 -15.06 -11.46 -15.98
C GLU A 153 -14.85 -12.11 -14.61
N LEU A 154 -13.69 -11.84 -13.99
CA LEU A 154 -13.44 -12.15 -12.59
C LEU A 154 -13.65 -10.90 -11.73
N ILE A 155 -14.51 -10.99 -10.72
CA ILE A 155 -14.75 -9.93 -9.75
C ILE A 155 -14.12 -10.31 -8.40
N LEU A 156 -13.17 -9.51 -7.94
CA LEU A 156 -12.54 -9.63 -6.62
C LEU A 156 -13.10 -8.53 -5.70
N SER A 157 -13.80 -8.94 -4.64
CA SER A 157 -14.33 -8.03 -3.62
C SER A 157 -13.50 -8.09 -2.35
N LEU A 158 -13.15 -6.93 -1.80
CA LEU A 158 -12.40 -6.80 -0.56
C LEU A 158 -13.35 -6.54 0.62
N GLY A 159 -12.97 -6.98 1.82
CA GLY A 159 -13.69 -6.70 3.06
C GLY A 159 -13.70 -5.22 3.46
N THR A 160 -12.93 -4.39 2.76
CA THR A 160 -12.90 -2.92 2.86
C THR A 160 -14.00 -2.24 2.03
N GLY A 161 -14.77 -3.01 1.24
CA GLY A 161 -15.80 -2.51 0.35
C GLY A 161 -15.34 -2.24 -1.09
N GLU A 162 -14.03 -2.31 -1.36
CA GLU A 162 -13.48 -2.18 -2.72
C GLU A 162 -13.87 -3.40 -3.59
N SER A 163 -14.12 -3.18 -4.88
CA SER A 163 -14.37 -4.25 -5.85
C SER A 163 -13.60 -3.99 -7.14
N TYR A 164 -12.95 -5.02 -7.66
CA TYR A 164 -12.11 -4.97 -8.85
C TYR A 164 -12.56 -6.05 -9.84
N SER A 165 -12.87 -5.65 -11.06
CA SER A 165 -13.15 -6.56 -12.17
C SER A 165 -11.93 -6.70 -13.07
N PHE A 166 -11.63 -7.92 -13.46
CA PHE A 166 -10.63 -8.29 -14.46
C PHE A 166 -11.35 -8.95 -15.63
N ILE A 167 -11.23 -8.37 -16.82
CA ILE A 167 -12.08 -8.66 -17.97
C ILE A 167 -11.20 -9.00 -19.17
N ARG A 168 -11.66 -9.93 -20.02
CA ARG A 168 -11.01 -10.26 -21.31
C ARG A 168 -9.52 -10.61 -21.16
N LEU A 169 -9.21 -11.52 -20.23
CA LEU A 169 -7.86 -12.08 -20.09
C LEU A 169 -7.54 -13.12 -21.19
N GLY A 170 -8.54 -13.54 -21.97
CA GLY A 170 -8.37 -14.53 -23.03
C GLY A 170 -8.10 -15.92 -22.46
N HIS A 171 -7.12 -16.63 -23.01
CA HIS A 171 -6.71 -17.97 -22.55
C HIS A 171 -6.12 -17.98 -21.13
N ASP A 172 -5.78 -16.81 -20.59
CA ASP A 172 -5.17 -16.65 -19.28
C ASP A 172 -6.19 -16.56 -18.13
N THR A 173 -7.50 -16.57 -18.43
CA THR A 173 -8.56 -16.37 -17.41
C THR A 173 -8.50 -17.45 -16.33
N ASP A 174 -8.52 -18.73 -16.72
CA ASP A 174 -8.50 -19.85 -15.76
C ASP A 174 -7.22 -19.87 -14.94
N THR A 175 -6.06 -19.66 -15.60
CA THR A 175 -4.76 -19.60 -14.92
C THR A 175 -4.68 -18.44 -13.93
N PHE A 176 -5.27 -17.29 -14.25
CA PHE A 176 -5.36 -16.16 -13.33
C PHE A 176 -6.19 -16.50 -12.08
N VAL A 177 -7.36 -17.13 -12.27
CA VAL A 177 -8.23 -17.58 -11.17
C VAL A 177 -7.53 -18.60 -10.28
N GLU A 178 -6.90 -19.62 -10.87
CA GLU A 178 -6.13 -20.63 -10.15
C GLU A 178 -4.97 -19.99 -9.36
N CYS A 179 -4.23 -19.08 -10.00
CA CYS A 179 -3.11 -18.39 -9.36
C CYS A 179 -3.59 -17.60 -8.13
N LEU A 180 -4.70 -16.86 -8.24
CA LEU A 180 -5.29 -16.12 -7.12
C LEU A 180 -5.77 -17.03 -6.00
N ALA A 181 -6.46 -18.12 -6.34
CA ALA A 181 -6.93 -19.11 -5.38
C ALA A 181 -5.76 -19.70 -4.59
N ASP A 182 -4.66 -20.03 -5.27
CA ASP A 182 -3.43 -20.53 -4.65
C ASP A 182 -2.78 -19.50 -3.72
N ARG A 183 -2.72 -18.23 -4.11
CA ARG A 183 -2.18 -17.17 -3.24
C ARG A 183 -3.04 -16.95 -2.00
N LEU A 184 -4.36 -16.97 -2.15
CA LEU A 184 -5.30 -16.88 -1.02
C LEU A 184 -5.15 -18.07 -0.07
N HIS A 185 -5.04 -19.29 -0.62
CA HIS A 185 -4.80 -20.49 0.18
C HIS A 185 -3.47 -20.39 0.94
N PHE A 186 -2.40 -19.96 0.28
CA PHE A 186 -1.09 -19.76 0.90
C PHE A 186 -1.15 -18.77 2.07
N LEU A 187 -1.79 -17.61 1.89
CA LEU A 187 -1.92 -16.61 2.96
C LEU A 187 -2.73 -17.14 4.16
N ARG A 188 -3.82 -17.87 3.91
CA ARG A 188 -4.64 -18.48 4.96
C ARG A 188 -3.88 -19.54 5.75
N THR A 189 -3.12 -20.40 5.05
CA THR A 189 -2.28 -21.41 5.69
C THR A 189 -1.20 -20.77 6.56
N ARG A 190 -0.58 -19.68 6.08
CA ARG A 190 0.39 -18.92 6.89
C ARG A 190 -0.26 -18.30 8.13
N ALA A 191 -1.41 -17.66 7.99
CA ALA A 191 -2.15 -17.07 9.11
C ALA A 191 -2.54 -18.13 10.16
N LEU A 192 -3.00 -19.31 9.71
CA LEU A 192 -3.33 -20.43 10.60
C LEU A 192 -2.12 -20.92 11.39
N SER A 193 -0.97 -21.07 10.72
CA SER A 193 0.28 -21.45 11.38
C SER A 193 0.72 -20.42 12.42
N ALA A 194 0.65 -19.12 12.09
CA ALA A 194 1.00 -18.04 13.01
C ALA A 194 0.09 -18.01 14.25
N VAL A 195 -1.23 -18.15 14.05
CA VAL A 195 -2.22 -18.21 15.14
C VAL A 195 -1.95 -19.39 16.08
N ARG A 196 -1.63 -20.58 15.53
CA ARG A 196 -1.29 -21.77 16.33
C ARG A 196 0.05 -21.67 17.04
N ALA A 197 1.01 -20.95 16.46
CA ALA A 197 2.29 -20.71 17.09
C ALA A 197 2.14 -19.80 18.33
N LEU A 198 1.20 -18.84 18.28
CA LEU A 198 0.88 -18.00 19.42
C LEU A 198 0.07 -18.73 20.51
N ASP A 199 -0.98 -19.46 20.12
CA ASP A 199 -1.80 -20.25 21.07
C ASP A 199 -2.00 -21.68 20.56
N GLY A 200 -1.17 -22.58 21.07
CA GLY A 200 -1.23 -24.01 20.78
C GLY A 200 -2.44 -24.72 21.40
N SER A 201 -3.20 -24.07 22.29
CA SER A 201 -4.38 -24.66 22.93
C SER A 201 -5.66 -24.58 22.09
N LEU A 202 -5.64 -23.80 21.00
CA LEU A 202 -6.79 -23.61 20.13
C LEU A 202 -7.20 -24.88 19.41
N ASN A 203 -8.50 -25.15 19.37
CA ASN A 203 -9.03 -26.17 18.47
C ASN A 203 -9.02 -25.69 17.00
N SER A 204 -9.19 -26.62 16.06
CA SER A 204 -9.14 -26.32 14.62
C SER A 204 -10.15 -25.26 14.16
N ALA A 205 -11.35 -25.22 14.73
CA ALA A 205 -12.38 -24.24 14.37
C ALA A 205 -12.02 -22.84 14.87
N GLN A 206 -11.55 -22.72 16.11
CA GLN A 206 -11.09 -21.46 16.70
C GLN A 206 -9.88 -20.89 15.94
N ALA A 207 -8.87 -21.73 15.70
CA ALA A 207 -7.67 -21.30 14.98
C ALA A 207 -8.00 -20.82 13.55
N SER A 208 -8.88 -21.53 12.84
CA SER A 208 -9.35 -21.14 11.50
C SER A 208 -10.15 -19.83 11.52
N ALA A 209 -11.05 -19.66 12.49
CA ALA A 209 -11.86 -18.44 12.62
C ALA A 209 -10.99 -17.20 12.93
N ILE A 210 -10.01 -17.34 13.83
CA ILE A 210 -9.05 -16.27 14.13
C ILE A 210 -8.16 -15.97 12.92
N ALA A 211 -7.61 -16.99 12.25
CA ALA A 211 -6.76 -16.81 11.07
C ALA A 211 -7.49 -16.12 9.90
N LYS A 212 -8.80 -16.37 9.75
CA LYS A 212 -9.65 -15.66 8.79
C LYS A 212 -9.87 -14.21 9.17
N LEU A 213 -10.01 -13.91 10.46
CA LEU A 213 -10.31 -12.57 10.97
C LEU A 213 -9.07 -11.68 11.04
N MET A 214 -7.91 -12.26 11.37
CA MET A 214 -6.63 -11.59 11.60
C MET A 214 -5.55 -12.17 10.66
N PRO A 215 -5.68 -12.02 9.33
CA PRO A 215 -4.59 -12.37 8.42
C PRO A 215 -3.37 -11.45 8.64
N GLU A 216 -2.21 -11.83 8.11
CA GLU A 216 -1.01 -10.99 8.23
C GLU A 216 -1.25 -9.57 7.71
N GLY A 217 -0.82 -8.58 8.49
CA GLY A 217 -0.95 -7.15 8.19
C GLY A 217 -2.28 -6.53 8.65
N VAL A 218 -3.20 -7.32 9.22
CA VAL A 218 -4.51 -6.84 9.68
C VAL A 218 -4.59 -6.90 11.20
N ALA A 219 -4.94 -5.77 11.83
CA ALA A 219 -5.25 -5.69 13.24
C ALA A 219 -6.74 -5.84 13.52
N VAL A 220 -7.08 -6.52 14.62
CA VAL A 220 -8.45 -6.85 15.01
C VAL A 220 -8.70 -6.46 16.46
N PRO A 221 -9.86 -5.87 16.80
CA PRO A 221 -10.23 -5.56 18.17
C PRO A 221 -10.21 -6.80 19.07
N LEU A 222 -9.67 -6.66 20.28
CA LEU A 222 -9.54 -7.77 21.24
C LEU A 222 -10.89 -8.41 21.59
N HIS A 223 -12.00 -7.65 21.64
CA HIS A 223 -13.33 -8.24 21.89
C HIS A 223 -13.74 -9.26 20.82
N LYS A 224 -13.39 -9.04 19.54
CA LYS A 224 -13.73 -9.98 18.45
C LYS A 224 -12.93 -11.27 18.56
N LEU A 225 -11.67 -11.17 19.01
CA LEU A 225 -10.82 -12.33 19.27
C LEU A 225 -11.27 -13.10 20.53
N ALA A 226 -11.58 -12.38 21.61
CA ALA A 226 -12.08 -12.95 22.85
C ALA A 226 -13.39 -13.72 22.66
N ALA A 227 -14.27 -13.24 21.76
CA ALA A 227 -15.51 -13.93 21.42
C ALA A 227 -15.29 -15.32 20.77
N ILE A 228 -14.14 -15.55 20.13
CA ILE A 228 -13.78 -16.85 19.54
C ILE A 228 -13.01 -17.71 20.54
N ALA A 229 -11.97 -17.14 21.16
CA ALA A 229 -11.13 -17.82 22.13
C ALA A 229 -10.47 -16.80 23.09
N PRO A 230 -10.95 -16.69 24.34
CA PRO A 230 -10.31 -15.84 25.35
C PRO A 230 -8.84 -16.22 25.64
N SER A 231 -8.48 -17.51 25.49
CA SER A 231 -7.10 -17.99 25.63
C SER A 231 -6.14 -17.33 24.64
N PHE A 232 -6.62 -17.06 23.43
CA PHE A 232 -5.81 -16.41 22.39
C PHE A 232 -5.46 -14.97 22.77
N VAL A 233 -6.40 -14.23 23.36
CA VAL A 233 -6.14 -12.88 23.86
C VAL A 233 -5.07 -12.93 24.95
N THR A 234 -5.17 -13.87 25.90
CA THR A 234 -4.14 -14.06 26.92
C THR A 234 -2.76 -14.35 26.30
N ALA A 235 -2.70 -15.20 25.27
CA ALA A 235 -1.45 -15.52 24.58
C ALA A 235 -0.86 -14.30 23.85
N VAL A 236 -1.69 -13.52 23.16
CA VAL A 236 -1.29 -12.25 22.54
C VAL A 236 -0.77 -11.28 23.58
N GLU A 237 -1.47 -11.08 24.70
CA GLU A 237 -1.04 -10.18 25.76
C GLU A 237 0.28 -10.63 26.42
N ALA A 238 0.48 -11.93 26.58
CA ALA A 238 1.75 -12.48 27.05
C ALA A 238 2.89 -12.15 26.07
N GLN A 239 2.66 -12.31 24.77
CA GLN A 239 3.64 -11.98 23.73
C GLN A 239 3.94 -10.47 23.69
N VAL A 240 2.92 -9.62 23.75
CA VAL A 240 3.11 -8.15 23.81
C VAL A 240 3.88 -7.74 25.06
N SER A 241 3.58 -8.34 26.21
CA SER A 241 4.26 -8.02 27.48
C SER A 241 5.74 -8.37 27.48
N GLN A 242 6.16 -9.34 26.66
CA GLN A 242 7.56 -9.71 26.46
C GLN A 242 8.24 -8.90 25.36
N SER A 243 7.48 -8.12 24.59
CA SER A 243 8.00 -7.28 23.52
C SER A 243 8.43 -5.90 24.03
N ARG A 244 9.12 -5.13 23.18
CA ARG A 244 9.52 -3.75 23.47
C ARG A 244 8.34 -2.85 23.85
N VAL A 245 7.16 -3.10 23.28
CA VAL A 245 5.97 -2.23 23.45
C VAL A 245 5.10 -2.66 24.64
N GLY A 246 5.59 -3.54 25.51
CA GLY A 246 4.81 -4.06 26.63
C GLY A 246 4.38 -2.98 27.63
N ASN A 247 5.23 -1.96 27.85
CA ASN A 247 4.91 -0.85 28.75
C ASN A 247 3.86 0.09 28.13
N GLU A 248 4.01 0.38 26.84
CA GLU A 248 3.10 1.20 26.05
C GLU A 248 1.74 0.54 25.94
N TYR A 249 1.70 -0.77 25.67
CA TYR A 249 0.47 -1.55 25.65
C TYR A 249 -0.25 -1.53 27.01
N ARG A 250 0.49 -1.73 28.10
CA ARG A 250 -0.08 -1.63 29.46
C ARG A 250 -0.67 -0.25 29.71
N PHE A 251 0.04 0.80 29.32
CA PHE A 251 -0.43 2.17 29.46
C PHE A 251 -1.68 2.43 28.61
N PHE A 252 -1.72 1.96 27.34
CA PHE A 252 -2.91 2.10 26.50
C PHE A 252 -4.13 1.47 27.18
N LYS A 253 -4.01 0.28 27.77
CA LYS A 253 -5.11 -0.35 28.52
C LYS A 253 -5.60 0.46 29.74
N GLU A 254 -4.78 1.35 30.30
CA GLU A 254 -5.21 2.24 31.39
C GLU A 254 -5.99 3.47 30.87
N ILE A 255 -5.64 3.93 29.67
CA ILE A 255 -6.16 5.19 29.10
C ILE A 255 -7.21 5.02 28.00
N CYS A 256 -7.50 3.80 27.55
CA CYS A 256 -8.58 3.49 26.60
C CYS A 256 -9.41 2.28 27.05
N ASP A 257 -10.47 1.95 26.32
CA ASP A 257 -11.17 0.66 26.51
C ASP A 257 -10.26 -0.48 26.01
N PRO A 258 -9.79 -1.38 26.90
CA PRO A 258 -8.91 -2.47 26.51
C PRO A 258 -9.52 -3.38 25.43
N LEU A 259 -10.84 -3.53 25.40
CA LEU A 259 -11.52 -4.41 24.45
C LEU A 259 -11.61 -3.84 23.04
N GLU A 260 -11.41 -2.53 22.89
CA GLU A 260 -11.36 -1.83 21.61
C GLU A 260 -9.95 -1.67 21.05
N VAL A 261 -8.92 -2.00 21.83
CA VAL A 261 -7.55 -2.10 21.33
C VAL A 261 -7.51 -3.17 20.23
N CYS A 262 -6.95 -2.82 19.08
CA CYS A 262 -6.72 -3.75 17.99
C CYS A 262 -5.29 -4.27 18.05
N VAL A 263 -5.11 -5.56 17.76
CA VAL A 263 -3.79 -6.17 17.61
C VAL A 263 -3.71 -6.89 16.27
N GLY A 264 -2.58 -6.77 15.59
CA GLY A 264 -2.27 -7.54 14.39
C GLY A 264 -0.83 -8.03 14.37
N MET A 265 -0.51 -8.87 13.40
CA MET A 265 0.82 -9.43 13.18
C MET A 265 1.35 -9.05 11.80
N LYS A 266 2.63 -8.72 11.69
CA LYS A 266 3.28 -8.46 10.41
C LYS A 266 4.68 -9.08 10.36
N SER A 267 4.95 -9.91 9.36
CA SER A 267 6.29 -10.44 9.11
C SER A 267 7.09 -9.51 8.18
N GLY A 268 8.42 -9.56 8.28
CA GLY A 268 9.32 -8.93 7.29
C GLY A 268 9.32 -7.40 7.29
N LEU A 269 9.07 -6.77 8.45
CA LEU A 269 9.31 -5.34 8.61
C LEU A 269 10.82 -5.05 8.55
N ALA A 270 11.21 -3.94 7.92
CA ALA A 270 12.60 -3.58 7.71
C ALA A 270 13.37 -3.51 9.05
N GLY A 271 14.44 -4.31 9.17
CA GLY A 271 15.24 -4.45 10.39
C GLY A 271 14.96 -5.72 11.21
N GLU A 272 13.87 -6.44 10.92
CA GLU A 272 13.47 -7.64 11.67
C GLU A 272 13.48 -8.86 10.76
N GLN A 273 14.63 -9.55 10.74
CA GLN A 273 14.73 -10.83 10.07
C GLN A 273 13.95 -11.89 10.87
N ASN A 274 12.94 -12.49 10.23
CA ASN A 274 12.25 -13.72 10.65
C ASN A 274 11.38 -13.69 11.91
N GLN A 275 10.98 -12.52 12.43
CA GLN A 275 10.00 -12.46 13.53
C GLN A 275 8.71 -11.77 13.11
N ASP A 276 7.58 -12.36 13.52
CA ASP A 276 6.27 -11.73 13.39
C ASP A 276 6.19 -10.59 14.41
N VAL A 277 6.11 -9.37 13.89
CA VAL A 277 6.01 -8.15 14.70
C VAL A 277 4.56 -7.94 15.06
N LEU A 278 4.28 -7.80 16.35
CA LEU A 278 2.97 -7.35 16.80
C LEU A 278 2.84 -5.84 16.59
N TRP A 279 1.65 -5.41 16.20
CA TRP A 279 1.34 -3.99 16.11
C TRP A 279 -0.05 -3.74 16.68
N ILE A 280 -0.21 -2.55 17.25
CA ILE A 280 -1.33 -2.19 18.09
C ILE A 280 -1.97 -0.93 17.54
N ILE A 281 -3.31 -0.88 17.57
CA ILE A 281 -4.09 0.34 17.37
C ILE A 281 -4.91 0.58 18.64
N ALA A 282 -4.66 1.67 19.34
CA ALA A 282 -5.37 2.02 20.56
C ALA A 282 -6.24 3.27 20.34
N PRO A 283 -7.59 3.17 20.45
CA PRO A 283 -8.45 4.35 20.36
C PRO A 283 -8.29 5.24 21.60
N GLY A 284 -8.39 6.56 21.43
CA GLY A 284 -8.39 7.51 22.56
C GLY A 284 -9.74 7.54 23.29
N LYS A 285 -9.71 7.90 24.58
CA LYS A 285 -10.94 8.31 25.31
C LYS A 285 -11.54 9.57 24.70
N LYS A 286 -10.68 10.47 24.20
CA LYS A 286 -11.07 11.58 23.33
C LYS A 286 -11.57 10.99 22.01
N PRO A 287 -12.84 11.24 21.63
CA PRO A 287 -13.36 10.78 20.35
C PRO A 287 -12.50 11.25 19.18
N GLY A 288 -12.36 10.38 18.18
CA GLY A 288 -11.70 10.73 16.93
C GLY A 288 -10.18 10.78 16.98
N VAL A 289 -9.54 10.09 17.94
CA VAL A 289 -8.08 9.94 18.02
C VAL A 289 -7.70 8.48 18.18
N ALA A 290 -6.64 8.03 17.53
CA ALA A 290 -6.05 6.71 17.73
C ALA A 290 -4.51 6.79 17.74
N ALA A 291 -3.89 5.92 18.53
CA ALA A 291 -2.46 5.66 18.54
C ALA A 291 -2.15 4.36 17.79
N VAL A 292 -1.06 4.35 17.03
CA VAL A 292 -0.49 3.14 16.41
C VAL A 292 0.93 2.94 16.92
N GLU A 293 1.17 1.74 17.43
CA GLU A 293 2.46 1.32 17.97
C GLU A 293 2.89 0.01 17.31
N LEU A 294 4.17 -0.10 16.94
CA LEU A 294 4.73 -1.33 16.37
C LEU A 294 5.77 -1.87 17.34
N ALA A 295 5.72 -3.18 17.62
CA ALA A 295 6.64 -3.89 18.50
C ALA A 295 8.02 -4.11 17.88
N THR A 296 8.62 -3.08 17.25
CA THR A 296 9.85 -3.24 16.48
C THR A 296 11.11 -3.38 17.36
N GLY A 297 12.15 -3.99 16.79
CA GLY A 297 13.42 -4.27 17.46
C GLY A 297 14.14 -3.04 18.03
N VAL A 298 15.04 -3.28 19.01
CA VAL A 298 15.72 -2.26 19.84
C VAL A 298 16.50 -1.22 19.02
N GLU A 299 17.02 -1.60 17.85
CA GLU A 299 17.83 -0.72 16.99
C GLU A 299 17.00 0.33 16.22
N THR A 300 15.67 0.21 16.22
CA THR A 300 14.80 1.20 15.57
C THR A 300 14.40 2.31 16.56
N ALA A 301 14.45 3.56 16.13
CA ALA A 301 13.87 4.65 16.90
C ALA A 301 12.35 4.41 17.05
N ALA A 302 11.90 4.17 18.28
CA ALA A 302 10.50 3.93 18.58
C ALA A 302 9.72 5.26 18.61
N ALA A 303 8.57 5.25 17.94
CA ALA A 303 7.66 6.36 17.91
C ALA A 303 6.24 5.84 17.76
N THR A 304 5.33 6.41 18.54
CA THR A 304 3.90 6.19 18.43
C THR A 304 3.31 7.14 17.41
N PHE A 305 2.54 6.63 16.47
CA PHE A 305 1.91 7.42 15.42
C PHE A 305 0.49 7.75 15.82
N MET A 306 0.15 9.04 15.79
CA MET A 306 -1.15 9.53 16.18
C MET A 306 -1.98 9.82 14.94
N TYR A 307 -3.24 9.41 14.97
CA TYR A 307 -4.20 9.62 13.90
C TYR A 307 -5.48 10.27 14.43
N ARG A 308 -6.13 11.05 13.58
CA ARG A 308 -7.44 11.65 13.81
C ARG A 308 -8.47 11.07 12.85
N PHE A 309 -9.72 10.95 13.31
CA PHE A 309 -10.83 10.45 12.52
C PHE A 309 -12.17 11.05 12.96
N LEU A 310 -13.16 11.06 12.07
CA LEU A 310 -14.50 11.62 12.35
C LEU A 310 -15.58 10.54 12.38
N GLU A 311 -15.35 9.45 11.64
CA GLU A 311 -16.17 8.26 11.57
C GLU A 311 -16.22 7.48 12.90
N SER A 312 -17.10 6.48 12.98
CA SER A 312 -17.10 5.57 14.13
C SER A 312 -15.86 4.68 14.11
N TRP A 313 -15.45 4.19 15.29
CA TRP A 313 -14.29 3.33 15.44
C TRP A 313 -14.34 2.10 14.51
N GLY A 314 -15.52 1.47 14.41
CA GLY A 314 -15.74 0.30 13.55
C GLY A 314 -15.59 0.57 12.04
N VAL A 315 -15.61 1.83 11.61
CA VAL A 315 -15.31 2.25 10.23
C VAL A 315 -13.86 2.68 10.08
N PHE A 316 -13.29 3.33 11.10
CA PHE A 316 -11.93 3.86 11.05
C PHE A 316 -10.86 2.76 11.06
N TYR A 317 -10.90 1.82 12.02
CA TYR A 317 -9.80 0.85 12.16
C TYR A 317 -9.62 -0.07 10.93
N PRO A 318 -10.69 -0.50 10.20
CA PRO A 318 -10.51 -1.26 8.96
C PRO A 318 -9.88 -0.42 7.84
N ALA A 319 -10.24 0.86 7.73
CA ALA A 319 -9.62 1.78 6.77
C ALA A 319 -8.14 2.01 7.11
N LEU A 320 -7.81 2.15 8.39
CA LEU A 320 -6.44 2.26 8.86
C LEU A 320 -5.62 0.99 8.57
N ASN A 321 -6.18 -0.21 8.80
CA ASN A 321 -5.55 -1.48 8.40
C ASN A 321 -5.18 -1.49 6.92
N ARG A 322 -6.15 -1.16 6.06
CA ARG A 322 -5.97 -1.11 4.61
C ARG A 322 -4.88 -0.13 4.20
N ALA A 323 -4.81 1.01 4.88
CA ALA A 323 -3.83 2.05 4.64
C ALA A 323 -2.41 1.68 5.10
N MET A 324 -2.27 1.09 6.29
CA MET A 324 -0.99 0.62 6.83
C MET A 324 -0.39 -0.50 5.96
N GLU A 325 -1.24 -1.42 5.48
CA GLU A 325 -0.83 -2.43 4.52
C GLU A 325 -0.39 -1.79 3.20
N ALA A 326 -1.14 -0.79 2.70
CA ALA A 326 -0.88 -0.19 1.39
C ALA A 326 0.51 0.45 1.30
N VAL A 327 1.02 0.96 2.43
CA VAL A 327 2.36 1.55 2.55
C VAL A 327 3.42 0.54 2.99
N ASN A 328 3.06 -0.74 3.07
CA ASN A 328 3.87 -1.82 3.65
C ASN A 328 4.52 -1.40 4.98
N PHE A 329 3.72 -0.73 5.83
CA PHE A 329 4.14 -0.20 7.14
C PHE A 329 5.34 0.78 7.09
N LYS A 330 5.68 1.34 5.92
CA LYS A 330 6.68 2.41 5.81
C LYS A 330 6.14 3.68 6.46
N ARG A 331 6.82 4.10 7.53
CA ARG A 331 6.39 5.24 8.36
C ARG A 331 6.84 6.60 7.82
N GLU A 332 7.92 6.62 7.05
CA GLU A 332 8.50 7.86 6.53
C GLU A 332 7.55 8.60 5.59
N ILE A 333 6.93 7.90 4.63
CA ILE A 333 6.00 8.51 3.68
C ILE A 333 4.78 9.17 4.34
N ILE A 334 4.44 8.77 5.57
CA ILE A 334 3.31 9.32 6.32
C ILE A 334 3.63 10.73 6.84
N ARG A 335 4.89 11.00 7.21
CA ARG A 335 5.32 12.26 7.85
C ARG A 335 5.77 13.36 6.88
N LEU A 336 6.09 13.00 5.63
CA LEU A 336 6.59 13.97 4.66
C LEU A 336 5.50 14.99 4.31
N THR A 337 5.84 16.26 4.28
CA THR A 337 4.99 17.32 3.74
C THR A 337 4.88 17.20 2.22
N ASP A 338 3.87 17.86 1.63
CA ASP A 338 3.71 17.85 0.18
C ASP A 338 4.86 18.58 -0.55
N ASP A 339 5.54 19.50 0.13
CA ASP A 339 6.75 20.15 -0.41
C ASP A 339 7.97 19.24 -0.34
N GLU A 340 8.15 18.47 0.74
CA GLU A 340 9.20 17.44 0.81
C GLU A 340 8.98 16.37 -0.27
N LEU A 341 7.73 15.96 -0.55
CA LEU A 341 7.43 14.98 -1.60
C LEU A 341 7.84 15.44 -3.01
N LYS A 342 8.07 16.74 -3.23
CA LYS A 342 8.58 17.26 -4.51
C LYS A 342 10.09 17.07 -4.68
N MET A 343 10.81 16.70 -3.63
CA MET A 343 12.26 16.49 -3.70
C MET A 343 12.59 15.20 -4.48
N PRO A 344 13.65 15.18 -5.32
CA PRO A 344 13.96 14.03 -6.18
C PRO A 344 14.15 12.69 -5.45
N GLU A 345 14.72 12.71 -4.24
CA GLU A 345 14.91 11.51 -3.41
C GLU A 345 13.60 10.85 -2.98
N TYR A 346 12.49 11.60 -2.98
CA TYR A 346 11.15 11.13 -2.62
C TYR A 346 10.24 10.88 -3.82
N ALA A 347 10.78 10.83 -5.05
CA ALA A 347 10.01 10.60 -6.26
C ALA A 347 9.17 9.31 -6.22
N ASP A 348 9.70 8.22 -5.64
CA ASP A 348 8.94 6.96 -5.48
C ASP A 348 7.74 7.15 -4.53
N TYR A 349 7.89 7.93 -3.46
CA TYR A 349 6.82 8.24 -2.53
C TYR A 349 5.78 9.19 -3.15
N ALA A 350 6.20 10.18 -3.93
CA ALA A 350 5.28 11.05 -4.66
C ALA A 350 4.41 10.23 -5.63
N MET A 351 5.01 9.28 -6.35
CA MET A 351 4.27 8.34 -7.20
C MET A 351 3.28 7.48 -6.42
N ALA A 352 3.68 6.98 -5.24
CA ALA A 352 2.83 6.18 -4.38
C ALA A 352 1.60 6.97 -3.89
N VAL A 353 1.79 8.22 -3.46
CA VAL A 353 0.72 9.12 -2.99
C VAL A 353 -0.29 9.41 -4.10
N LYS A 354 0.16 9.67 -5.33
CA LYS A 354 -0.72 9.87 -6.50
C LYS A 354 -1.58 8.63 -6.78
N ARG A 355 -1.01 7.42 -6.65
CA ARG A 355 -1.63 6.15 -7.06
C ARG A 355 -2.43 5.43 -5.96
N THR A 356 -2.23 5.79 -4.70
CA THR A 356 -2.75 5.01 -3.57
C THR A 356 -3.67 5.84 -2.69
N ARG A 357 -4.98 5.72 -2.88
CA ARG A 357 -5.99 6.43 -2.07
C ARG A 357 -5.85 6.12 -0.57
N ALA A 358 -5.60 4.86 -0.21
CA ALA A 358 -5.44 4.47 1.19
C ALA A 358 -4.27 5.18 1.87
N LEU A 359 -3.19 5.49 1.14
CA LEU A 359 -2.06 6.28 1.64
C LEU A 359 -2.42 7.77 1.77
N ARG A 360 -3.19 8.35 0.84
CA ARG A 360 -3.71 9.71 1.01
C ARG A 360 -4.57 9.82 2.26
N PHE A 361 -5.50 8.88 2.45
CA PHE A 361 -6.28 8.76 3.68
C PHE A 361 -5.38 8.71 4.92
N LEU A 362 -4.31 7.89 4.91
CA LEU A 362 -3.39 7.77 6.03
C LEU A 362 -2.71 9.09 6.38
N ARG A 363 -2.23 9.81 5.35
CA ARG A 363 -1.57 11.12 5.49
C ARG A 363 -2.54 12.17 6.00
N ASP A 364 -3.76 12.21 5.48
CA ASP A 364 -4.79 13.16 5.90
C ASP A 364 -5.22 12.95 7.36
N ARG A 365 -5.19 11.70 7.83
CA ARG A 365 -5.50 11.36 9.23
C ARG A 365 -4.31 11.53 10.15
N PHE A 366 -3.09 11.66 9.65
CA PHE A 366 -1.90 11.79 10.49
C PHE A 366 -1.96 13.06 11.34
N ALA A 367 -1.81 12.90 12.65
CA ALA A 367 -1.93 13.99 13.63
C ALA A 367 -0.58 14.34 14.27
N GLY A 368 0.38 13.42 14.24
CA GLY A 368 1.71 13.62 14.81
C GLY A 368 2.38 12.31 15.17
N ARG A 369 3.63 12.41 15.63
CA ARG A 369 4.39 11.28 16.19
C ARG A 369 4.90 11.65 17.57
N VAL A 370 4.81 10.72 18.52
CA VAL A 370 5.37 10.85 19.86
C VAL A 370 6.64 10.04 19.93
N ILE A 371 7.78 10.69 20.18
CA ILE A 371 9.10 10.04 20.23
C ILE A 371 9.31 9.46 21.63
N HIS A 372 9.85 8.25 21.69
CA HIS A 372 10.17 7.57 22.95
C HIS A 372 11.47 8.11 23.57
N ALA A 373 11.46 9.37 24.03
CA ALA A 373 12.61 10.00 24.67
C ALA A 373 12.79 9.58 26.13
N SER A 374 11.68 9.49 26.89
CA SER A 374 11.58 8.84 28.20
C SER A 374 10.14 8.34 28.37
N GLU A 375 9.91 7.39 29.29
CA GLU A 375 8.58 6.85 29.57
C GLU A 375 7.61 7.97 30.02
N GLU A 376 8.04 8.88 30.89
CA GLU A 376 7.21 9.97 31.39
C GLU A 376 6.88 11.02 30.33
N SER A 377 7.85 11.37 29.48
CA SER A 377 7.62 12.32 28.37
C SER A 377 6.63 11.73 27.37
N TRP A 378 6.84 10.46 27.01
CA TRP A 378 5.97 9.73 26.10
C TRP A 378 4.54 9.66 26.64
N LYS A 379 4.34 9.21 27.89
CA LYS A 379 2.99 9.14 28.52
C LYS A 379 2.29 10.50 28.52
N ARG A 380 3.02 11.58 28.84
CA ARG A 380 2.47 12.95 28.88
C ARG A 380 1.99 13.40 27.50
N GLU A 381 2.80 13.17 26.47
CA GLU A 381 2.44 13.52 25.09
C GLU A 381 1.25 12.68 24.61
N ILE A 382 1.24 11.37 24.84
CA ILE A 382 0.10 10.50 24.51
C ILE A 382 -1.20 10.99 25.15
N VAL A 383 -1.17 11.34 26.45
CA VAL A 383 -2.33 11.88 27.16
C VAL A 383 -2.82 13.18 26.52
N SER A 384 -1.92 14.05 26.06
CA SER A 384 -2.30 15.31 25.41
C SER A 384 -3.10 15.11 24.12
N TYR A 385 -2.86 13.99 23.42
CA TYR A 385 -3.65 13.59 22.25
C TYR A 385 -4.94 12.86 22.63
N MET A 386 -4.86 11.89 23.54
CA MET A 386 -5.90 10.87 23.73
C MET A 386 -6.92 11.16 24.83
N ASN A 387 -6.65 12.10 25.74
CA ASN A 387 -7.63 12.48 26.77
C ASN A 387 -8.39 13.75 26.37
N PRO A 388 -9.69 13.86 26.73
CA PRO A 388 -10.40 15.12 26.59
C PRO A 388 -9.69 16.17 27.46
N VAL A 389 -9.54 17.39 26.92
CA VAL A 389 -9.02 18.51 27.70
C VAL A 389 -9.96 18.70 28.89
N GLN A 390 -9.44 18.62 30.12
CA GLN A 390 -10.17 19.09 31.29
C GLN A 390 -10.32 20.59 31.15
N ILE A 391 -11.46 21.04 30.62
CA ILE A 391 -11.90 22.41 30.81
C ILE A 391 -12.24 22.51 32.28
N ALA A 392 -11.35 23.11 33.06
CA ALA A 392 -11.68 23.54 34.41
C ALA A 392 -12.84 24.54 34.29
N ILE A 393 -14.06 24.07 34.56
CA ILE A 393 -15.18 24.96 34.81
C ILE A 393 -14.92 25.52 36.22
N ASN A 394 -14.31 26.71 36.27
CA ASN A 394 -14.23 27.50 37.51
C ASN A 394 -15.59 28.09 37.85
#